data_AF-A0A965SSD0-F1
#
_entry.id   AF-A0A965SSD0-F1
#
_cell.length_a   1.000
_cell.length_b   1.000
_cell.length_c   1.000
_cell.angle_alpha   90.00
_cell.angle_beta   90.00
_cell.angle_gamma   90.00
#
_symmetry.space_group_name_H-M   'P 1'
#
loop_
_entity.id
_entity.type
_entity.pdbx_description
1 polymer ?
#
loop_
_entity_poly.entity_id
_entity_poly.type
_entity_poly.pdbx_seq_one_letter_code
_entity_poly.pdbx_strand_id
1 'polypeptide(L)'
;MLNETNGKQILSYNNLGQVTAYRLITQITFYVNNKEGDELIPSADLFLTRDMDFSVSAPTAAEALEVLLVSDMRQDIVSQIVRRLATLQSKKPVVTPVQ
;
A
#
# COMPACT_ATOMS: atom_id res chain seq x y z
N MET A 1 -13.05 3.00 6.29
CA MET A 1 -12.97 3.21 4.82
C MET A 1 -11.53 3.00 4.38
N LEU A 2 -11.30 2.65 3.11
CA LEU A 2 -9.97 2.47 2.52
C LEU A 2 -9.85 3.35 1.28
N ASN A 3 -8.77 4.12 1.15
CA ASN A 3 -8.43 4.85 -0.05
C ASN A 3 -7.04 4.39 -0.55
N GLU A 4 -6.92 4.13 -1.85
CA GLU A 4 -5.68 3.67 -2.49
C GLU A 4 -5.27 4.65 -3.58
N THR A 5 -3.99 5.06 -3.55
CA THR A 5 -3.36 5.88 -4.59
C THR A 5 -2.11 5.16 -5.08
N ASN A 6 -2.03 4.93 -6.39
CA ASN A 6 -0.85 4.35 -7.03
C ASN A 6 -0.08 5.44 -7.80
N GLY A 7 1.23 5.38 -7.71
CA GLY A 7 2.15 6.29 -8.37
C GLY A 7 3.35 5.54 -8.94
N LYS A 8 4.09 6.23 -9.82
CA LYS A 8 5.28 5.69 -10.49
C LYS A 8 6.35 6.75 -10.61
N GLN A 9 7.60 6.38 -10.33
CA GLN A 9 8.78 7.23 -10.45
C GLN A 9 9.83 6.55 -11.33
N ILE A 10 10.47 7.28 -12.25
CA ILE A 10 11.57 6.76 -13.06
C ILE A 10 12.81 6.59 -12.17
N LEU A 11 13.47 5.43 -12.28
CA LEU A 11 14.72 5.14 -11.56
C LEU A 11 15.95 5.17 -12.47
N SER A 12 15.83 4.70 -13.71
CA SER A 12 16.97 4.55 -14.61
C SER A 12 16.61 4.71 -16.08
N TYR A 13 17.65 5.02 -16.86
CA TYR A 13 17.62 5.08 -18.32
C TYR A 13 18.76 4.24 -18.89
N ASN A 14 18.59 3.72 -20.11
CA ASN A 14 19.68 3.15 -20.90
C ASN A 14 20.50 4.26 -21.60
N ASN A 15 21.56 3.86 -22.30
CA ASN A 15 22.45 4.77 -23.05
C ASN A 15 21.76 5.55 -24.19
N LEU A 16 20.55 5.14 -24.58
CA LEU A 16 19.72 5.82 -25.59
C LEU A 16 18.68 6.76 -24.96
N GLY A 17 18.70 6.92 -23.63
CA GLY A 17 17.75 7.77 -22.90
C GLY A 17 16.36 7.15 -22.71
N GLN A 18 16.20 5.84 -22.94
CA GLN A 18 14.94 5.16 -22.71
C GLN A 18 14.86 4.65 -21.27
N VAL A 19 13.70 4.80 -20.63
CA VAL A 19 13.49 4.33 -19.25
C VAL A 19 13.65 2.80 -19.18
N THR A 20 14.36 2.32 -18.16
CA THR A 20 14.60 0.88 -17.94
C THR A 20 14.16 0.38 -16.57
N ALA A 21 13.90 1.28 -15.64
CA ALA A 21 13.36 0.92 -14.34
C ALA A 21 12.43 1.98 -13.79
N TYR A 22 11.40 1.51 -13.10
CA TYR A 22 10.47 2.32 -12.34
C TYR A 22 10.48 1.91 -10.87
N ARG A 23 10.17 2.86 -9.99
CA ARG A 23 9.68 2.63 -8.64
C ARG A 23 8.17 2.76 -8.67
N LEU A 24 7.48 1.67 -8.36
CA LEU A 24 6.06 1.66 -8.10
C LEU A 24 5.83 2.08 -6.65
N ILE A 25 4.83 2.93 -6.43
CA ILE A 25 4.50 3.49 -5.11
C ILE A 25 3.01 3.27 -4.90
N THR A 26 2.65 2.56 -3.85
CA THR A 26 1.25 2.42 -3.41
C THR A 26 1.12 3.07 -2.05
N GLN A 27 0.25 4.08 -1.97
CA GLN A 27 -0.19 4.70 -0.72
C GLN A 27 -1.60 4.24 -0.40
N ILE A 28 -1.81 3.79 0.83
CA ILE A 28 -3.11 3.41 1.34
C ILE A 28 -3.40 4.23 2.59
N THR A 29 -4.52 4.95 2.59
CA THR A 29 -5.06 5.63 3.76
C THR A 29 -6.26 4.85 4.28
N PHE A 30 -6.27 4.52 5.57
CA PHE A 30 -7.36 3.77 6.17
C PHE A 30 -7.71 4.28 7.57
N TYR A 31 -8.97 4.12 7.94
CA TYR A 31 -9.47 4.32 9.30
C TYR A 31 -10.57 3.30 9.59
N VAL A 32 -10.78 3.01 10.88
CA VAL A 32 -11.75 2.03 11.34
C VAL A 32 -12.62 2.63 12.42
N ASN A 33 -13.94 2.56 12.20
CA ASN A 33 -14.95 2.97 13.16
C ASN A 33 -15.77 1.76 13.61
N ASN A 34 -16.34 1.81 14.81
CA ASN A 34 -17.33 0.83 15.24
C ASN A 34 -18.70 1.10 14.59
N LYS A 35 -19.71 0.28 14.93
CA LYS A 35 -21.08 0.45 14.40
C LYS A 35 -21.78 1.72 14.92
N GLU A 36 -21.30 2.27 16.03
CA GLU A 36 -21.84 3.47 16.69
C GLU A 36 -21.18 4.75 16.17
N GLY A 37 -20.13 4.63 15.35
CA GLY A 37 -19.39 5.75 14.76
C GLY A 37 -18.12 6.14 15.51
N ASP A 38 -17.81 5.50 16.64
CA ASP A 38 -16.58 5.76 17.39
C ASP A 38 -15.36 5.27 16.62
N GLU A 39 -14.33 6.12 16.60
CA GLU A 39 -13.05 5.82 15.96
C GLU A 39 -12.28 4.78 16.79
N LEU A 40 -12.06 3.59 16.20
CA LEU A 40 -11.24 2.53 16.78
C LEU A 40 -9.77 2.65 16.35
N ILE A 41 -9.55 3.12 15.12
CA ILE A 41 -8.22 3.42 14.58
C ILE A 41 -8.30 4.79 13.92
N PRO A 42 -7.46 5.75 14.36
CA PRO A 42 -7.34 7.02 13.66
C PRO A 42 -6.84 6.81 12.23
N SER A 43 -7.14 7.77 11.36
CA SER A 43 -6.65 7.73 9.98
C SER A 43 -5.14 7.50 9.95
N ALA A 44 -4.73 6.43 9.26
CA ALA A 44 -3.35 6.01 9.15
C ALA A 44 -2.98 5.79 7.68
N ASP A 45 -1.78 6.24 7.33
CA ASP A 45 -1.19 6.04 6.01
C ASP A 45 -0.22 4.86 6.03
N LEU A 46 -0.28 4.06 4.97
CA LEU A 46 0.64 2.98 4.66
C LEU A 46 1.25 3.24 3.30
N PHE A 47 2.56 3.05 3.20
CA PHE A 47 3.31 3.21 1.97
C PHE A 47 4.05 1.92 1.67
N LEU A 48 3.97 1.48 0.42
CA LEU A 48 4.78 0.39 -0.10
C LEU A 48 5.42 0.82 -1.40
N THR A 49 6.69 0.48 -1.57
CA THR A 49 7.42 0.72 -2.82
C THR A 49 8.01 -0.56 -3.35
N ARG A 50 8.01 -0.71 -4.67
CA ARG A 50 8.61 -1.84 -5.37
C ARG A 50 9.37 -1.33 -6.58
N ASP A 51 10.63 -1.71 -6.69
CA ASP A 51 11.42 -1.41 -7.88
C ASP A 51 11.12 -2.47 -8.95
N MET A 52 10.96 -2.00 -10.19
CA MET A 52 10.61 -2.79 -11.35
C MET A 52 11.57 -2.47 -12.49
N ASP A 53 12.50 -3.38 -12.75
CA ASP A 53 13.32 -3.37 -13.95
C ASP A 53 12.55 -4.00 -15.12
N PHE A 54 12.71 -3.45 -16.32
CA PHE A 54 12.07 -3.98 -17.52
C PHE A 54 12.94 -3.79 -18.76
N SER A 55 12.66 -4.60 -19.78
CA SER A 55 13.29 -4.48 -21.09
C SER A 55 12.46 -3.60 -22.00
N VAL A 56 13.08 -2.56 -22.58
CA VAL A 56 12.48 -1.69 -23.59
C VAL A 56 12.00 -2.45 -24.83
N SER A 57 12.55 -3.64 -25.08
CA SER A 57 12.18 -4.53 -26.18
C SER A 57 10.86 -5.26 -25.97
N ALA A 58 10.29 -5.23 -24.75
CA ALA A 58 9.12 -6.02 -24.37
C ALA A 58 8.11 -5.17 -23.55
N PRO A 59 7.54 -4.10 -24.13
CA PRO A 59 6.67 -3.17 -23.39
C PRO A 59 5.41 -3.84 -22.82
N THR A 60 4.77 -4.76 -23.54
CA THR A 60 3.59 -5.49 -23.06
C THR A 60 3.90 -6.37 -21.85
N ALA A 61 5.09 -6.97 -21.82
CA ALA A 61 5.52 -7.75 -20.66
C ALA A 61 5.76 -6.84 -19.44
N ALA A 62 6.29 -5.64 -19.66
CA ALA A 62 6.47 -4.63 -18.61
C ALA A 62 5.13 -4.17 -18.01
N GLU A 63 4.12 -3.92 -18.85
CA GLU A 63 2.76 -3.56 -18.39
C GLU A 63 2.12 -4.68 -17.56
N ALA A 64 2.23 -5.94 -18.02
CA ALA A 64 1.71 -7.09 -17.28
C ALA A 64 2.43 -7.28 -15.93
N LEU A 65 3.75 -7.08 -15.90
CA LEU A 65 4.55 -7.12 -14.68
C LEU A 65 4.15 -6.01 -13.70
N GLU A 66 3.91 -4.79 -14.18
CA GLU A 66 3.45 -3.66 -13.37
C GLU A 66 2.12 -4.00 -12.67
N VAL A 67 1.14 -4.53 -13.40
CA VAL A 67 -0.16 -4.94 -12.83
C VAL A 67 0.02 -6.03 -11.77
N LEU A 68 0.87 -7.02 -12.04
CA LEU A 68 1.16 -8.10 -11.09
C LEU A 68 1.80 -7.55 -9.81
N LEU A 69 2.80 -6.69 -9.93
CA LEU A 69 3.51 -6.09 -8.79
C LEU A 69 2.58 -5.20 -7.96
N VAL A 70 1.73 -4.38 -8.58
CA VAL A 70 0.75 -3.57 -7.84
C VAL A 70 -0.26 -4.45 -7.09
N SER A 71 -0.70 -5.55 -7.70
CA SER A 71 -1.59 -6.53 -7.03
C SER A 71 -0.92 -7.19 -5.81
N ASP A 72 0.33 -7.60 -5.95
CA ASP A 72 1.14 -8.18 -4.86
C ASP A 72 1.35 -7.16 -3.73
N MET A 73 1.75 -5.94 -4.08
CA MET A 73 1.87 -4.82 -3.14
C MET A 73 0.58 -4.57 -2.35
N ARG A 74 -0.58 -4.63 -3.02
CA ARG A 74 -1.89 -4.48 -2.35
C ARG A 74 -2.13 -5.61 -1.34
N GLN A 75 -1.83 -6.86 -1.69
CA GLN A 75 -2.01 -8.01 -0.78
C GLN A 75 -1.12 -7.90 0.46
N ASP A 76 0.11 -7.42 0.30
CA ASP A 76 1.03 -7.17 1.41
C ASP A 76 0.49 -6.11 2.37
N ILE A 77 -0.04 -5.01 1.84
CA ILE A 77 -0.62 -3.94 2.67
C ILE A 77 -1.86 -4.44 3.41
N VAL A 78 -2.77 -5.16 2.73
CA VAL A 78 -3.95 -5.75 3.38
C VAL A 78 -3.53 -6.66 4.53
N SER A 79 -2.52 -7.51 4.32
CA SER A 79 -1.98 -8.38 5.37
C SER A 79 -1.41 -7.60 6.55
N GLN A 80 -0.78 -6.44 6.31
CA GLN A 80 -0.33 -5.53 7.38
C GLN A 80 -1.50 -4.91 8.14
N ILE A 81 -2.55 -4.47 7.45
CA ILE A 81 -3.76 -3.91 8.08
C ILE A 81 -4.43 -4.96 8.97
N VAL A 82 -4.64 -6.18 8.48
CA VAL A 82 -5.25 -7.27 9.25
C VAL A 82 -4.46 -7.57 10.53
N ARG A 83 -3.13 -7.61 10.44
CA ARG A 83 -2.27 -7.79 11.63
C ARG A 83 -2.42 -6.66 12.65
N ARG A 84 -2.52 -5.40 12.20
CA ARG A 84 -2.76 -4.25 13.07
C ARG A 84 -4.16 -4.27 13.69
N LEU A 85 -5.16 -4.80 12.99
CA LEU A 85 -6.51 -4.97 13.54
C LEU A 85 -6.55 -6.03 14.64
N ALA A 86 -5.84 -7.15 14.44
CA ALA A 86 -5.78 -8.23 15.42
C ALA A 86 -5.17 -7.79 16.77
N THR A 87 -4.20 -6.88 16.75
CA THR A 87 -3.59 -6.36 18.00
C THR A 87 -4.55 -5.47 18.79
N LEU A 88 -5.50 -4.80 18.15
CA LEU A 88 -6.51 -3.99 18.82
C LEU A 88 -7.56 -4.85 19.52
N GLN A 89 -7.97 -5.97 18.91
CA GLN A 89 -8.88 -6.93 19.53
C GLN A 89 -8.27 -7.56 20.80
N SER A 90 -6.94 -7.62 20.87
CA SER A 90 -6.20 -8.16 22.02
C SER A 90 -6.05 -7.14 23.17
N LYS A 91 -6.22 -5.84 22.88
CA LYS A 91 -6.18 -4.78 23.88
C LYS A 91 -7.60 -4.61 24.44
N LYS A 92 -7.87 -5.16 25.63
CA LYS A 92 -9.13 -4.90 26.35
C LYS A 92 -9.41 -3.39 26.37
N PRO A 93 -10.68 -2.95 26.26
CA PRO A 93 -11.00 -1.53 26.32
C PRO A 93 -10.45 -0.99 27.65
N VAL A 94 -9.65 0.07 27.56
CA VAL A 94 -9.37 0.90 28.73
C VAL A 94 -10.70 1.57 29.03
N VAL A 95 -11.48 0.95 29.92
CA VAL A 95 -12.61 1.60 30.54
C VAL A 95 -12.01 2.70 31.39
N THR A 96 -11.93 3.92 30.86
CA THR A 96 -11.59 5.09 31.65
C THR A 96 -12.73 5.27 32.65
N PRO A 97 -12.50 5.13 33.96
CA PRO A 97 -13.54 5.40 34.94
C PRO A 97 -13.86 6.88 34.85
N VAL A 98 -15.10 7.20 34.48
CA VAL A 98 -15.65 8.53 34.68
C VAL A 98 -15.68 8.74 36.19
N GLN A 99 -14.85 9.67 36.68
CA GLN A 99 -14.94 10.20 38.04
C GLN A 99 -16.05 11.24 38.12
#